data_AF-A0AAN6UGJ8-F1
#
_entry.id   AF-A0AAN6UGJ8-F1
#
_cell.length_a   1.000
_cell.length_b   1.000
_cell.length_c   1.000
_cell.angle_alpha   90.00
_cell.angle_beta   90.00
_cell.angle_gamma   90.00
#
_symmetry.space_group_name_H-M   'P 1'
#
loop_
_entity.id
_entity.type
_entity.pdbx_description
1 polymer ?
#
loop_
_entity_poly.entity_id
_entity_poly.type
_entity_poly.pdbx_seq_one_letter_code
_entity_poly.pdbx_strand_id
1 'polypeptide(L)'
;MAFSFSFAGDDIEEDHQLPASSPTAANSTAANSTAAGPSPSAAGAFPVQGRPLLPPTHHDLDDILSRLPSKIAFSLLDVVLADGRTVQLPRRELWDVRVQLMAEDSTDNPSESEAGLGEHDVKTGIYEGGFKSWESSVDLVKVLASERVADGLGRDPCVLIELGCGTALPSLALLQWALAGGQSEQKQPLVLTLADYNPTVLYLVTLPNLILAWALQQREQNPCVGGALTPDEELELTPEVLDAFKGSLAANRITLSFLSGAWSPEFVDLLSGSAATASLPATTKTLVLGSETIYSPFALESFSTTLLAILARERRERPSSNARALVAAKRLYFGVGGSLDDFVDRMRGLGAAVRTLFEETQGVHRGVVECQLF
;
A
#
# COMPACT_ATOMS: atom_id res chain seq x y z
N MET A 1 -7.82 -36.58 13.87
CA MET A 1 -6.61 -36.17 13.13
C MET A 1 -6.64 -34.66 13.02
N ALA A 2 -5.77 -33.98 13.74
CA ALA A 2 -5.58 -32.54 13.60
C ALA A 2 -4.55 -32.32 12.49
N PHE A 3 -4.92 -31.56 11.46
CA PHE A 3 -4.03 -31.17 10.37
C PHE A 3 -3.38 -29.84 10.74
N SER A 4 -2.06 -29.85 10.90
CA SER A 4 -1.24 -28.64 10.92
C SER A 4 -0.78 -28.34 9.50
N PHE A 5 -0.95 -27.09 9.06
CA PHE A 5 -0.44 -26.60 7.77
C PHE A 5 0.80 -25.74 8.04
N SER A 6 1.95 -26.21 7.55
CA SER A 6 3.17 -25.41 7.44
C SER A 6 3.08 -24.57 6.15
N PHE A 7 3.21 -23.26 6.29
CA PHE A 7 3.37 -22.34 5.17
C PHE A 7 4.84 -22.29 4.81
N ALA A 8 5.21 -22.76 3.61
CA ALA A 8 6.53 -22.56 3.05
C ALA A 8 6.64 -21.11 2.55
N GLY A 9 6.85 -20.18 3.48
CA GLY A 9 7.68 -19.00 3.28
C GLY A 9 9.00 -19.28 3.98
N ASP A 10 10.12 -18.88 3.40
CA ASP A 10 11.45 -19.11 3.94
C ASP A 10 11.57 -18.42 5.31
N ASP A 11 11.44 -19.19 6.40
CA ASP A 11 11.85 -18.90 7.79
C ASP A 11 11.53 -20.15 8.65
N ILE A 12 12.49 -21.07 8.77
CA ILE A 12 12.41 -22.24 9.66
C ILE A 12 13.32 -21.99 10.87
N GLU A 13 12.73 -21.85 12.07
CA GLU A 13 13.42 -22.18 13.32
C GLU A 13 12.62 -23.22 14.14
N GLU A 14 13.36 -24.09 14.82
CA GLU A 14 12.94 -25.40 15.34
C GLU A 14 12.06 -25.35 16.61
N ASP A 15 10.98 -26.13 16.60
CA ASP A 15 10.04 -26.35 17.70
C ASP A 15 10.70 -26.94 18.97
N HIS A 16 10.61 -26.24 20.10
CA HIS A 16 10.80 -26.83 21.44
C HIS A 16 9.46 -26.96 22.18
N GLN A 17 8.95 -28.19 22.21
CA GLN A 17 7.73 -28.61 22.92
C GLN A 17 7.84 -28.52 24.44
N LEU A 18 6.81 -27.98 25.10
CA LEU A 18 6.44 -28.29 26.49
C LEU A 18 4.90 -28.42 26.65
N PRO A 19 4.41 -29.26 27.60
CA PRO A 19 3.12 -29.94 27.45
C PRO A 19 1.93 -29.24 28.11
N ALA A 20 0.74 -29.60 27.59
CA ALA A 20 -0.58 -29.12 27.95
C ALA A 20 -1.05 -29.48 29.38
N SER A 21 -1.88 -28.59 29.96
CA SER A 21 -2.77 -28.91 31.08
C SER A 21 -4.18 -28.34 30.88
N SER A 22 -5.17 -29.22 31.04
CA SER A 22 -6.63 -29.07 30.90
C SER A 22 -7.32 -28.19 31.96
N PRO A 23 -8.60 -27.76 31.74
CA PRO A 23 -9.24 -26.70 32.50
C PRO A 23 -9.97 -27.22 33.76
N THR A 24 -9.93 -26.45 34.84
CA THR A 24 -10.79 -26.63 36.02
C THR A 24 -11.74 -25.45 36.17
N ALA A 25 -13.04 -25.76 36.20
CA ALA A 25 -14.12 -24.84 36.51
C ALA A 25 -14.13 -24.48 38.01
N ALA A 26 -14.33 -23.20 38.33
CA ALA A 26 -14.84 -22.78 39.64
C ALA A 26 -15.53 -21.41 39.59
N ASN A 27 -16.84 -21.47 39.78
CA ASN A 27 -17.79 -20.56 40.41
C ASN A 27 -17.54 -19.04 40.52
N SER A 28 -18.55 -18.36 39.99
CA SER A 28 -19.09 -17.03 40.28
C SER A 28 -18.97 -16.52 41.72
N THR A 29 -18.48 -15.28 41.86
CA THR A 29 -19.00 -14.30 42.83
C THR A 29 -19.21 -12.96 42.14
N ALA A 30 -20.47 -12.54 42.09
CA ALA A 30 -20.90 -11.25 41.59
C ALA A 30 -20.37 -10.13 42.49
N ALA A 31 -19.68 -9.16 41.89
CA ALA A 31 -19.43 -7.86 42.48
C ALA A 31 -19.86 -6.79 41.47
N ASN A 32 -20.81 -5.96 41.90
CA ASN A 32 -21.36 -4.82 41.17
C ASN A 32 -20.24 -3.88 40.71
N SER A 33 -19.97 -3.82 39.40
CA SER A 33 -19.32 -2.68 38.77
C SER A 33 -20.38 -1.84 38.08
N THR A 34 -20.56 -0.65 38.62
CA THR A 34 -21.33 0.47 38.08
C THR A 34 -21.13 0.64 36.58
N ALA A 35 -22.22 0.81 35.86
CA ALA A 35 -22.27 1.09 34.43
C ALA A 35 -21.41 2.32 34.08
N ALA A 36 -20.22 2.07 33.52
CA ALA A 36 -19.55 3.04 32.66
C ALA A 36 -20.32 3.03 31.34
N GLY A 37 -20.82 4.20 30.92
CA GLY A 37 -21.42 4.37 29.59
C GLY A 37 -20.45 3.95 28.49
N PRO A 38 -20.93 3.57 27.30
CA PRO A 38 -20.06 3.21 26.20
C PRO A 38 -19.13 4.39 25.91
N SER A 39 -17.82 4.16 26.09
CA SER A 39 -16.81 5.00 25.47
C SER A 39 -17.11 5.09 23.98
N PRO A 40 -16.95 6.25 23.32
CA PRO A 40 -17.04 6.31 21.87
C PRO A 40 -16.01 5.31 21.33
N SER A 41 -16.48 4.24 20.70
CA SER A 41 -15.59 3.19 20.22
C SER A 41 -14.66 3.81 19.18
N ALA A 42 -13.37 3.94 19.52
CA ALA A 42 -12.36 4.42 18.61
C ALA A 42 -12.38 3.55 17.34
N ALA A 43 -12.21 4.18 16.18
CA ALA A 43 -12.07 3.46 14.94
C ALA A 43 -10.79 2.61 15.00
N GLY A 44 -10.90 1.32 14.70
CA GLY A 44 -9.75 0.41 14.75
C GLY A 44 -8.81 0.60 13.57
N ALA A 45 -7.62 -0.02 13.64
CA ALA A 45 -6.57 0.01 12.62
C ALA A 45 -6.91 -0.69 11.29
N PHE A 46 -8.09 -1.30 11.18
CA PHE A 46 -8.59 -1.95 9.96
C PHE A 46 -10.10 -1.71 9.79
N PRO A 47 -10.61 -1.69 8.55
CA PRO A 47 -12.03 -1.45 8.30
C PRO A 47 -12.83 -2.71 8.64
N VAL A 48 -13.69 -2.64 9.65
CA VAL A 48 -14.56 -3.74 10.08
C VAL A 48 -16.01 -3.38 9.86
N GLN A 49 -16.75 -4.28 9.20
CA GLN A 49 -18.18 -4.12 9.02
C GLN A 49 -18.89 -3.92 10.38
N GLY A 50 -19.67 -2.85 10.49
CA GLY A 50 -20.44 -2.53 11.70
C GLY A 50 -19.66 -1.84 12.82
N ARG A 51 -18.37 -1.52 12.62
CA ARG A 51 -17.60 -0.67 13.54
C ARG A 51 -17.36 0.72 12.95
N PRO A 52 -17.10 1.75 13.76
CA PRO A 52 -16.66 3.05 13.24
C PRO A 52 -15.39 2.90 12.41
N LEU A 53 -15.35 3.59 11.28
CA LEU A 53 -14.23 3.59 10.35
C LEU A 53 -13.43 4.89 10.49
N LEU A 54 -12.13 4.83 10.20
CA LEU A 54 -11.29 6.01 10.20
C LEU A 54 -11.75 7.02 9.13
N PRO A 55 -11.92 8.30 9.46
CA PRO A 55 -12.27 9.30 8.47
C PRO A 55 -11.13 9.52 7.46
N PRO A 56 -11.45 9.77 6.18
CA PRO A 56 -10.45 10.14 5.18
C PRO A 56 -9.64 11.36 5.62
N THR A 57 -8.32 11.26 5.56
CA THR A 57 -7.39 12.31 6.03
C THR A 57 -6.24 12.46 5.05
N HIS A 58 -5.86 13.70 4.73
CA HIS A 58 -4.68 14.00 3.93
C HIS A 58 -3.49 14.23 4.87
N HIS A 59 -2.32 13.72 4.48
CA HIS A 59 -1.07 13.86 5.25
C HIS A 59 -0.05 14.67 4.46
N ASP A 60 0.53 15.68 5.11
CA ASP A 60 1.59 16.50 4.52
C ASP A 60 2.91 15.72 4.45
N LEU A 61 3.68 15.91 3.38
CA LEU A 61 4.95 15.20 3.19
C LEU A 61 5.97 15.58 4.27
N ASP A 62 6.11 16.87 4.59
CA ASP A 62 7.08 17.32 5.59
C ASP A 62 6.66 16.82 7.00
N ASP A 63 5.36 16.75 7.29
CA ASP A 63 4.85 16.15 8.53
C ASP A 63 5.22 14.66 8.65
N ILE A 64 5.11 13.87 7.57
CA ILE A 64 5.50 12.47 7.58
C ILE A 64 7.02 12.33 7.69
N LEU A 65 7.79 13.12 6.93
CA LEU A 65 9.26 13.12 6.98
C LEU A 65 9.79 13.42 8.39
N SER A 66 9.13 14.32 9.14
CA SER A 66 9.52 14.68 10.50
C SER A 66 9.40 13.54 11.53
N ARG A 67 8.67 12.47 11.19
CA ARG A 67 8.43 11.30 12.04
C ARG A 67 9.33 10.11 11.70
N LEU A 68 10.15 10.22 10.65
CA LEU A 68 11.04 9.14 10.25
C LEU A 68 12.16 8.96 11.29
N PRO A 69 12.60 7.72 11.54
CA PRO A 69 13.78 7.47 12.36
C PRO A 69 15.03 7.99 11.65
N SER A 70 16.15 8.11 12.38
CA SER A 70 17.42 8.55 11.78
C SER A 70 18.03 7.52 10.82
N LYS A 71 17.59 6.27 10.87
CA LYS A 71 18.09 5.16 10.06
C LYS A 71 16.99 4.13 9.84
N ILE A 72 17.00 3.49 8.67
CA ILE A 72 16.11 2.37 8.34
C ILE A 72 16.91 1.23 7.70
N ALA A 73 16.55 0.00 8.03
CA ALA A 73 17.05 -1.20 7.35
C ALA A 73 16.09 -1.67 6.25
N PHE A 74 16.61 -2.26 5.19
CA PHE A 74 15.82 -2.74 4.06
C PHE A 74 16.37 -4.03 3.46
N SER A 75 15.53 -4.75 2.72
CA SER A 75 15.94 -5.80 1.79
C SER A 75 15.50 -5.48 0.37
N LEU A 76 16.08 -6.17 -0.60
CA LEU A 76 15.72 -6.07 -2.01
C LEU A 76 14.82 -7.24 -2.43
N LEU A 77 13.72 -6.90 -3.09
CA LEU A 77 12.85 -7.87 -3.77
C LEU A 77 13.14 -7.86 -5.27
N ASP A 78 13.60 -9.00 -5.78
CA ASP A 78 13.78 -9.23 -7.21
C ASP A 78 12.45 -9.58 -7.88
N VAL A 79 11.99 -8.70 -8.78
CA VAL A 79 10.80 -8.94 -9.61
C VAL A 79 11.22 -9.25 -11.04
N VAL A 80 11.10 -10.52 -11.43
CA VAL A 80 11.34 -10.97 -12.80
C VAL A 80 10.15 -10.58 -13.68
N LEU A 81 10.40 -9.72 -14.66
CA LEU A 81 9.42 -9.22 -15.63
C LEU A 81 9.18 -10.24 -16.76
N ALA A 82 8.10 -10.04 -17.50
CA ALA A 82 7.71 -10.92 -18.62
C ALA A 82 8.76 -10.99 -19.75
N ASP A 83 9.60 -9.96 -19.89
CA ASP A 83 10.69 -9.91 -20.86
C ASP A 83 12.04 -10.45 -20.33
N GLY A 84 12.02 -11.02 -19.11
CA GLY A 84 13.19 -11.61 -18.47
C GLY A 84 14.10 -10.62 -17.74
N ARG A 85 13.83 -9.30 -17.80
CA ARG A 85 14.54 -8.32 -16.98
C ARG A 85 14.12 -8.44 -15.51
N THR A 86 15.02 -8.11 -14.59
CA THR A 86 14.72 -8.04 -13.15
C THR A 86 14.66 -6.60 -12.69
N VAL A 87 13.59 -6.23 -11.99
CA VAL A 87 13.49 -4.95 -11.26
C VAL A 87 13.72 -5.23 -9.78
N GLN A 88 14.62 -4.50 -9.15
CA GLN A 88 14.87 -4.61 -7.71
C GLN A 88 14.09 -3.53 -6.97
N LEU A 89 13.17 -3.95 -6.12
CA LEU A 89 12.34 -3.06 -5.31
C LEU A 89 12.74 -3.16 -3.84
N PRO A 90 13.14 -2.06 -3.19
CA PRO A 90 13.47 -2.11 -1.78
C PRO A 90 12.21 -2.21 -0.92
N ARG A 91 12.35 -2.88 0.21
CA ARG A 91 11.34 -2.95 1.27
C ARG A 91 12.02 -2.71 2.59
N ARG A 92 11.52 -1.75 3.36
CA ARG A 92 11.91 -1.60 4.75
C ARG A 92 11.66 -2.91 5.50
N GLU A 93 12.64 -3.32 6.28
CA GLU A 93 12.58 -4.55 7.05
C GLU A 93 11.48 -4.51 8.10
N LEU A 94 10.72 -5.62 8.21
CA LEU A 94 9.61 -5.67 9.16
C LEU A 94 10.12 -5.60 10.61
N TRP A 95 11.27 -6.22 10.90
CA TRP A 95 11.87 -6.13 12.23
C TRP A 95 12.27 -4.68 12.58
N ASP A 96 12.71 -3.89 11.60
CA ASP A 96 13.08 -2.48 11.81
C ASP A 96 11.85 -1.63 12.12
N VAL A 97 10.74 -1.88 11.42
CA VAL A 97 9.43 -1.29 11.73
C VAL A 97 8.99 -1.62 13.16
N ARG A 98 9.16 -2.88 13.60
CA ARG A 98 8.82 -3.32 14.96
C ARG A 98 9.66 -2.60 16.02
N VAL A 99 10.96 -2.43 15.78
CA VAL A 99 11.85 -1.69 16.69
C VAL A 99 11.42 -0.23 16.82
N GLN A 100 11.04 0.43 15.73
CA GLN A 100 10.53 1.80 15.78
C GLN A 100 9.24 1.90 16.61
N LEU A 101 8.26 1.01 16.37
CA LEU A 101 7.01 0.97 17.12
C LEU A 101 7.27 0.79 18.62
N MET A 102 8.13 -0.16 19.00
CA MET A 102 8.52 -0.38 20.40
C MET A 102 9.19 0.84 21.04
N ALA A 103 9.99 1.59 20.27
CA ALA A 103 10.62 2.81 20.77
C ALA A 103 9.59 3.93 21.00
N GLU A 104 8.60 4.07 20.12
CA GLU A 104 7.53 5.08 20.20
C GLU A 104 6.51 4.77 21.32
N ASP A 105 6.19 3.48 21.52
CA ASP A 105 5.22 3.01 22.53
C ASP A 105 5.67 3.22 23.98
N SER A 106 6.96 3.48 24.19
CA SER A 106 7.48 3.82 25.52
C SER A 106 7.01 5.18 26.05
N THR A 107 6.26 5.96 25.26
CA THR A 107 5.93 7.35 25.58
C THR A 107 4.49 7.71 25.94
N ASP A 108 3.43 6.94 25.64
CA ASP A 108 2.09 7.11 26.24
C ASP A 108 1.07 6.04 25.72
N ASN A 109 0.49 5.24 26.64
CA ASN A 109 -0.59 4.23 26.44
C ASN A 109 -0.29 2.95 25.60
N PRO A 110 -0.01 1.80 26.25
CA PRO A 110 0.45 0.56 25.60
C PRO A 110 -0.63 -0.35 24.95
N SER A 111 -1.89 0.10 24.75
CA SER A 111 -2.98 -0.85 24.42
C SER A 111 -3.39 -0.97 22.95
N GLU A 112 -2.85 -0.17 22.02
CA GLU A 112 -3.23 -0.26 20.59
C GLU A 112 -2.07 -0.64 19.65
N SER A 113 -0.81 -0.41 20.05
CA SER A 113 0.35 -0.61 19.19
C SER A 113 0.96 -2.03 19.23
N GLU A 114 0.91 -2.72 20.39
CA GLU A 114 1.45 -4.09 20.54
C GLU A 114 0.55 -5.18 19.93
N ALA A 115 -0.73 -4.90 19.70
CA ALA A 115 -1.67 -5.89 19.21
C ALA A 115 -1.49 -6.22 17.72
N GLY A 116 -0.50 -5.64 17.04
CA GLY A 116 -0.36 -5.67 15.59
C GLY A 116 0.44 -6.84 15.01
N LEU A 117 1.29 -7.53 15.78
CA LEU A 117 2.51 -8.16 15.24
C LEU A 117 2.64 -9.71 15.42
N GLY A 118 1.54 -10.45 15.30
CA GLY A 118 1.54 -11.92 15.46
C GLY A 118 1.75 -12.69 14.15
N GLU A 119 2.28 -13.93 14.23
CA GLU A 119 2.61 -14.85 13.12
C GLU A 119 1.45 -15.27 12.18
N HIS A 120 0.23 -14.73 12.36
CA HIS A 120 -0.93 -15.14 11.59
C HIS A 120 -1.51 -13.96 10.80
N ASP A 121 -1.44 -14.05 9.47
CA ASP A 121 -1.79 -12.98 8.53
C ASP A 121 -3.23 -12.48 8.62
N VAL A 122 -4.16 -13.24 9.20
CA VAL A 122 -5.55 -12.80 9.40
C VAL A 122 -6.13 -13.44 10.68
N LYS A 123 -5.77 -12.91 11.85
CA LYS A 123 -6.63 -13.04 13.04
C LYS A 123 -7.50 -11.80 13.14
N THR A 124 -8.82 -12.00 13.27
CA THR A 124 -9.80 -10.96 13.55
C THR A 124 -9.35 -10.12 14.75
N GLY A 125 -8.82 -8.92 14.53
CA GLY A 125 -8.35 -8.02 15.60
C GLY A 125 -6.95 -7.42 15.43
N ILE A 126 -6.10 -7.92 14.53
CA ILE A 126 -4.65 -7.65 14.51
C ILE A 126 -4.19 -7.40 13.06
N TYR A 127 -3.52 -6.28 12.76
CA TYR A 127 -3.12 -5.91 11.38
C TYR A 127 -1.60 -5.76 11.22
N GLU A 128 -0.95 -6.80 10.69
CA GLU A 128 0.38 -6.73 10.05
C GLU A 128 0.30 -6.46 8.55
N GLY A 129 -0.89 -6.60 7.95
CA GLY A 129 -1.05 -6.78 6.50
C GLY A 129 -0.52 -5.63 5.64
N GLY A 130 -0.51 -4.41 6.17
CA GLY A 130 -0.02 -3.22 5.45
C GLY A 130 1.50 -3.07 5.49
N PHE A 131 2.16 -3.68 6.48
CA PHE A 131 3.62 -3.70 6.59
C PHE A 131 4.27 -4.80 5.75
N LYS A 132 3.47 -5.77 5.28
CA LYS A 132 3.92 -6.87 4.42
C LYS A 132 3.62 -6.57 2.95
N SER A 133 4.48 -7.05 2.06
CA SER A 133 4.18 -7.10 0.64
C SER A 133 3.40 -8.37 0.30
N TRP A 134 2.42 -8.24 -0.59
CA TRP A 134 1.62 -9.37 -1.05
C TRP A 134 1.94 -9.74 -2.50
N GLU A 135 1.85 -11.03 -2.84
CA GLU A 135 2.21 -11.53 -4.17
C GLU A 135 1.46 -10.84 -5.32
N SER A 136 0.18 -10.48 -5.13
CA SER A 136 -0.60 -9.77 -6.16
C SER A 136 0.02 -8.41 -6.53
N SER A 137 0.75 -7.76 -5.62
CA SER A 137 1.42 -6.48 -5.92
C SER A 137 2.64 -6.67 -6.83
N VAL A 138 3.32 -7.81 -6.73
CA VAL A 138 4.39 -8.23 -7.64
C VAL A 138 3.81 -8.55 -9.02
N ASP A 139 2.67 -9.24 -9.07
CA ASP A 139 1.98 -9.52 -10.34
C ASP A 139 1.51 -8.21 -11.02
N LEU A 140 1.07 -7.22 -10.23
CA LEU A 140 0.75 -5.89 -10.75
C LEU A 140 1.97 -5.18 -11.34
N VAL A 141 3.15 -5.25 -10.71
CA VAL A 141 4.42 -4.71 -11.28
C VAL A 141 4.74 -5.35 -12.63
N LYS A 142 4.60 -6.67 -12.76
CA LYS A 142 4.83 -7.38 -14.04
C LYS A 142 3.87 -6.91 -15.12
N VAL A 143 2.60 -6.69 -14.78
CA VAL A 143 1.58 -6.18 -15.71
C VAL A 143 1.87 -4.74 -16.12
N LEU A 144 2.26 -3.88 -15.17
CA LEU A 144 2.63 -2.48 -15.46
C LEU A 144 3.79 -2.39 -16.48
N ALA A 145 4.78 -3.27 -16.35
CA ALA A 145 5.88 -3.39 -17.31
C ALA A 145 5.40 -3.90 -18.68
N SER A 146 4.55 -4.95 -18.69
CA SER A 146 4.03 -5.57 -19.93
C SER A 146 3.13 -4.63 -20.72
N GLU A 147 2.31 -3.84 -20.03
CA GLU A 147 1.46 -2.78 -20.60
C GLU A 147 2.25 -1.49 -20.93
N ARG A 148 3.58 -1.52 -20.79
CA ARG A 148 4.52 -0.44 -21.12
C ARG A 148 4.13 0.91 -20.50
N VAL A 149 3.62 0.90 -19.28
CA VAL A 149 3.19 2.12 -18.57
C VAL A 149 4.33 3.12 -18.45
N ALA A 150 5.57 2.63 -18.28
CA ALA A 150 6.78 3.44 -18.20
C ALA A 150 7.00 4.38 -19.40
N ASP A 151 6.56 4.01 -20.62
CA ASP A 151 6.87 4.77 -21.83
C ASP A 151 6.27 6.19 -21.84
N GLY A 152 5.19 6.40 -21.08
CA GLY A 152 4.51 7.69 -20.94
C GLY A 152 4.88 8.45 -19.67
N LEU A 153 5.52 7.82 -18.69
CA LEU A 153 5.82 8.46 -17.41
C LEU A 153 6.82 9.61 -17.60
N GLY A 154 6.50 10.78 -17.05
CA GLY A 154 7.30 12.00 -17.19
C GLY A 154 7.22 12.68 -18.56
N ARG A 155 6.65 12.03 -19.58
CA ARG A 155 6.41 12.61 -20.92
C ARG A 155 5.00 13.13 -21.12
N ASP A 156 4.03 12.45 -20.52
CA ASP A 156 2.63 12.87 -20.46
C ASP A 156 2.28 13.25 -19.02
N PRO A 157 1.40 14.25 -18.80
CA PRO A 157 0.89 14.52 -17.47
C PRO A 157 0.11 13.29 -16.97
N CYS A 158 0.40 12.84 -15.75
CA CYS A 158 -0.18 11.62 -15.21
C CYS A 158 -0.50 11.73 -13.72
N VAL A 159 -1.64 11.16 -13.32
CA VAL A 159 -2.01 10.90 -11.93
C VAL A 159 -2.02 9.39 -11.73
N LEU A 160 -1.22 8.91 -10.79
CA LEU A 160 -1.16 7.54 -10.32
C LEU A 160 -1.82 7.51 -8.94
N ILE A 161 -2.83 6.66 -8.74
CA ILE A 161 -3.51 6.51 -7.46
C ILE A 161 -3.39 5.05 -7.02
N GLU A 162 -2.69 4.77 -5.93
CA GLU A 162 -2.64 3.42 -5.36
C GLU A 162 -3.52 3.35 -4.11
N LEU A 163 -4.60 2.58 -4.19
CA LEU A 163 -5.54 2.33 -3.11
C LEU A 163 -5.15 1.07 -2.34
N GLY A 164 -5.02 1.16 -1.02
CA GLY A 164 -4.50 0.07 -0.19
C GLY A 164 -3.03 -0.18 -0.48
N CYS A 165 -2.22 0.87 -0.47
CA CYS A 165 -0.85 0.84 -1.00
C CYS A 165 0.13 0.00 -0.18
N GLY A 166 -0.05 -0.16 1.14
CA GLY A 166 0.88 -0.96 1.94
C GLY A 166 2.35 -0.55 1.73
N THR A 167 3.18 -1.54 1.40
CA THR A 167 4.61 -1.37 1.01
C THR A 167 4.84 -0.70 -0.35
N ALA A 168 3.79 -0.42 -1.13
CA ALA A 168 3.76 0.37 -2.35
C ALA A 168 4.57 -0.15 -3.55
N LEU A 169 4.83 -1.46 -3.65
CA LEU A 169 5.65 -2.04 -4.72
C LEU A 169 5.29 -1.56 -6.16
N PRO A 170 4.00 -1.47 -6.56
CA PRO A 170 3.63 -0.91 -7.86
C PRO A 170 4.07 0.55 -8.03
N SER A 171 3.83 1.40 -7.04
CA SER A 171 4.28 2.80 -7.05
C SER A 171 5.80 2.93 -7.02
N LEU A 172 6.53 2.06 -6.31
CA LEU A 172 8.00 2.07 -6.30
C LEU A 172 8.56 1.82 -7.71
N ALA A 173 8.02 0.82 -8.42
CA ALA A 173 8.43 0.51 -9.79
C ALA A 173 8.16 1.70 -10.73
N LEU A 174 6.97 2.31 -10.64
CA LEU A 174 6.60 3.46 -11.45
C LEU A 174 7.48 4.69 -11.14
N LEU A 175 7.82 4.92 -9.86
CA LEU A 175 8.74 5.98 -9.46
C LEU A 175 10.14 5.76 -10.06
N GLN A 176 10.71 4.55 -9.92
CA GLN A 176 12.02 4.21 -10.48
C GLN A 176 12.05 4.43 -12.00
N TRP A 177 11.01 3.99 -12.72
CA TRP A 177 10.92 4.18 -14.17
C TRP A 177 10.78 5.65 -14.56
N ALA A 178 9.99 6.43 -13.82
CA ALA A 178 9.84 7.87 -14.04
C ALA A 178 11.17 8.61 -13.86
N LEU A 179 11.95 8.24 -12.82
CA LEU A 179 13.27 8.80 -12.56
C LEU A 179 14.34 8.34 -13.57
N ALA A 180 14.19 7.14 -14.14
CA ALA A 180 15.10 6.60 -15.16
C ALA A 180 14.88 7.21 -16.55
N GLY A 181 13.71 7.79 -16.82
CA GLY A 181 13.23 8.23 -18.14
C GLY A 181 14.03 9.32 -18.88
N GLY A 182 15.19 9.71 -18.36
CA GLY A 182 16.13 10.67 -18.97
C GLY A 182 15.75 12.13 -18.74
N GLN A 183 16.74 13.02 -18.91
CA GLN A 183 16.56 14.47 -18.82
C GLN A 183 15.91 15.01 -20.11
N SER A 184 14.62 14.75 -20.31
CA SER A 184 13.84 15.53 -21.29
C SER A 184 13.77 16.98 -20.81
N GLU A 185 14.01 17.95 -21.71
CA GLU A 185 13.91 19.38 -21.37
C GLU A 185 12.50 19.81 -20.93
N GLN A 186 11.47 18.99 -21.22
CA GLN A 186 10.08 19.26 -20.88
C GLN A 186 9.44 18.07 -20.15
N LYS A 187 9.80 17.87 -18.87
CA LYS A 187 9.12 16.92 -18.01
C LYS A 187 7.68 17.34 -17.77
N GLN A 188 6.75 16.41 -17.81
CA GLN A 188 5.34 16.64 -17.47
C GLN A 188 5.07 16.30 -16.00
N PRO A 189 4.05 16.91 -15.37
CA PRO A 189 3.66 16.60 -14.00
C PRO A 189 3.31 15.12 -13.81
N LEU A 190 3.86 14.52 -12.76
CA LEU A 190 3.52 13.19 -12.30
C LEU A 190 3.06 13.27 -10.84
N VAL A 191 1.80 12.96 -10.56
CA VAL A 191 1.27 12.91 -9.20
C VAL A 191 1.14 11.46 -8.77
N LEU A 192 1.80 11.08 -7.69
CA LEU A 192 1.65 9.79 -7.02
C LEU A 192 0.81 9.99 -5.76
N THR A 193 -0.41 9.50 -5.79
CA THR A 193 -1.33 9.51 -4.65
C THR A 193 -1.39 8.12 -4.03
N LEU A 194 -0.88 7.99 -2.80
CA LEU A 194 -0.72 6.73 -2.10
C LEU A 194 -1.67 6.71 -0.92
N ALA A 195 -2.58 5.73 -0.90
CA ALA A 195 -3.60 5.65 0.12
C ALA A 195 -3.62 4.31 0.82
N ASP A 196 -3.70 4.34 2.14
CA ASP A 196 -3.89 3.16 2.99
C ASP A 196 -4.95 3.43 4.05
N TYR A 197 -5.65 2.41 4.54
CA TYR A 197 -6.61 2.66 5.61
C TYR A 197 -5.92 3.19 6.88
N ASN A 198 -4.74 2.65 7.21
CA ASN A 198 -4.01 3.00 8.42
C ASN A 198 -2.91 4.04 8.13
N PRO A 199 -2.94 5.25 8.76
CA PRO A 199 -1.89 6.25 8.57
C PRO A 199 -0.49 5.75 8.94
N THR A 200 -0.38 4.82 9.89
CA THR A 200 0.89 4.18 10.30
C THR A 200 1.59 3.46 9.17
N VAL A 201 0.85 2.86 8.25
CA VAL A 201 1.44 2.24 7.07
C VAL A 201 2.15 3.28 6.21
N LEU A 202 1.54 4.46 6.05
CA LEU A 202 2.09 5.53 5.21
C LEU A 202 3.44 6.03 5.74
N TYR A 203 3.54 6.24 7.06
CA TYR A 203 4.75 6.78 7.66
C TYR A 203 5.81 5.73 8.00
N LEU A 204 5.43 4.49 8.34
CA LEU A 204 6.40 3.44 8.67
C LEU A 204 6.94 2.69 7.47
N VAL A 205 6.16 2.51 6.39
CA VAL A 205 6.60 1.67 5.26
C VAL A 205 6.46 2.35 3.90
N THR A 206 5.34 3.01 3.60
CA THR A 206 5.09 3.56 2.26
C THR A 206 6.10 4.63 1.88
N LEU A 207 6.23 5.71 2.67
CA LEU A 207 7.19 6.78 2.39
C LEU A 207 8.65 6.30 2.53
N PRO A 208 9.04 5.55 3.58
CA PRO A 208 10.39 4.97 3.65
C PRO A 208 10.79 4.17 2.41
N ASN A 209 9.88 3.35 1.86
CA ASN A 209 10.16 2.57 0.65
C ASN A 209 10.35 3.46 -0.58
N LEU A 210 9.60 4.56 -0.72
CA LEU A 210 9.81 5.54 -1.79
C LEU A 210 11.19 6.21 -1.70
N ILE A 211 11.60 6.58 -0.48
CA ILE A 211 12.93 7.16 -0.24
C ILE A 211 14.02 6.14 -0.57
N LEU A 212 13.87 4.89 -0.14
CA LEU A 212 14.81 3.81 -0.46
C LEU A 212 14.90 3.58 -1.98
N ALA A 213 13.77 3.54 -2.68
CA ALA A 213 13.73 3.33 -4.13
C ALA A 213 14.47 4.44 -4.89
N TRP A 214 14.28 5.69 -4.46
CA TRP A 214 15.04 6.82 -4.99
C TRP A 214 16.52 6.76 -4.62
N ALA A 215 16.85 6.50 -3.36
CA ALA A 215 18.21 6.52 -2.83
C ALA A 215 19.09 5.48 -3.55
N LEU A 216 18.60 4.25 -3.70
CA LEU A 216 19.31 3.19 -4.43
C LEU A 216 19.58 3.57 -5.88
N GLN A 217 18.64 4.25 -6.54
CA GLN A 217 18.83 4.73 -7.92
C GLN A 217 19.81 5.89 -8.03
N GLN A 218 20.00 6.67 -6.96
CA GLN A 218 20.93 7.82 -6.92
C GLN A 218 22.28 7.50 -6.25
N ARG A 219 22.51 6.26 -5.83
CA ARG A 219 23.69 5.85 -5.05
C ARG A 219 25.02 6.32 -5.65
N GLU A 220 25.15 6.24 -6.97
CA GLU A 220 26.39 6.58 -7.68
C GLU A 220 26.44 8.06 -8.10
N GLN A 221 25.29 8.71 -8.25
CA GLN A 221 25.17 10.07 -8.80
C GLN A 221 25.07 11.15 -7.72
N ASN A 222 24.64 10.78 -6.50
CA ASN A 222 24.48 11.69 -5.39
C ASN A 222 25.39 11.33 -4.21
N PRO A 223 26.46 12.11 -3.95
CA PRO A 223 27.41 11.84 -2.87
C PRO A 223 26.77 11.76 -1.48
N CYS A 224 25.71 12.53 -1.17
CA CYS A 224 25.08 12.45 0.15
C CYS A 224 24.39 11.09 0.36
N VAL A 225 23.81 10.53 -0.70
CA VAL A 225 23.16 9.22 -0.66
C VAL A 225 24.19 8.10 -0.65
N GLY A 226 25.24 8.20 -1.47
CA GLY A 226 26.32 7.21 -1.51
C GLY A 226 27.03 7.04 -0.16
N GLY A 227 27.15 8.12 0.63
CA GLY A 227 27.69 8.08 1.99
C GLY A 227 26.71 7.60 3.06
N ALA A 228 25.40 7.73 2.82
CA ALA A 228 24.35 7.34 3.76
C ALA A 228 23.90 5.87 3.64
N LEU A 229 24.17 5.22 2.50
CA LEU A 229 23.91 3.79 2.29
C LEU A 229 25.04 2.94 2.88
N THR A 230 24.73 2.16 3.91
CA THR A 230 25.71 1.31 4.58
C THR A 230 25.87 -0.04 3.85
N PRO A 231 26.95 -0.80 4.11
CA PRO A 231 27.11 -2.15 3.58
C PRO A 231 26.06 -3.16 4.07
N ASP A 232 25.43 -2.89 5.22
CA ASP A 232 24.48 -3.78 5.89
C ASP A 232 23.03 -3.55 5.44
N GLU A 233 22.83 -3.01 4.22
CA GLU A 233 21.52 -2.67 3.66
C GLU A 233 20.70 -1.73 4.57
N GLU A 234 21.38 -0.72 5.12
CA GLU A 234 20.73 0.37 5.86
C GLU A 234 20.90 1.71 5.13
N LEU A 235 19.94 2.62 5.35
CA LEU A 235 19.99 4.00 4.89
C LEU A 235 19.89 4.95 6.08
N GLU A 236 20.91 5.79 6.25
CA GLU A 236 20.85 6.93 7.17
C GLU A 236 19.99 8.06 6.56
N LEU A 237 18.94 8.45 7.27
CA LEU A 237 17.98 9.47 6.85
C LEU A 237 18.41 10.86 7.35
N THR A 238 19.58 11.32 6.93
CA THR A 238 20.07 12.65 7.32
C THR A 238 19.25 13.76 6.65
N PRO A 239 19.24 14.99 7.21
CA PRO A 239 18.57 16.12 6.58
C PRO A 239 18.99 16.34 5.11
N GLU A 240 20.27 16.15 4.79
CA GLU A 240 20.80 16.28 3.44
C GLU A 240 20.24 15.22 2.48
N VAL A 241 20.00 13.99 2.96
CA VAL A 241 19.36 12.93 2.17
C VAL A 241 17.90 13.28 1.90
N LEU A 242 17.17 13.73 2.93
CA LEU A 242 15.75 14.09 2.80
C LEU A 242 15.55 15.33 1.91
N ASP A 243 16.42 16.33 2.01
CA ASP A 243 16.40 17.51 1.15
C ASP A 243 16.77 17.16 -0.30
N ALA A 244 17.74 16.27 -0.50
CA ALA A 244 18.06 15.76 -1.84
C ALA A 244 16.91 14.95 -2.46
N PHE A 245 16.18 14.17 -1.65
CA PHE A 245 14.98 13.46 -2.09
C PHE A 245 13.91 14.44 -2.57
N LYS A 246 13.56 15.44 -1.74
CA LYS A 246 12.60 16.50 -2.11
C LYS A 246 13.05 17.28 -3.35
N GLY A 247 14.33 17.62 -3.43
CA GLY A 247 14.93 18.29 -4.59
C GLY A 247 14.80 17.46 -5.87
N SER A 248 15.02 16.15 -5.78
CA SER A 248 14.84 15.23 -6.90
C SER A 248 13.38 15.14 -7.36
N LEU A 249 12.42 15.05 -6.44
CA LEU A 249 11.00 15.07 -6.77
C LEU A 249 10.63 16.35 -7.53
N ALA A 250 11.02 17.51 -7.01
CA ALA A 250 10.78 18.80 -7.66
C ALA A 250 11.44 18.91 -9.04
N ALA A 251 12.71 18.50 -9.17
CA ALA A 251 13.46 18.51 -10.44
C ALA A 251 12.88 17.55 -11.49
N ASN A 252 12.10 16.56 -11.06
CA ASN A 252 11.39 15.63 -11.93
C ASN A 252 9.89 15.95 -12.08
N ARG A 253 9.40 17.04 -11.47
CA ARG A 253 7.97 17.43 -11.44
C ARG A 253 7.08 16.31 -10.90
N ILE A 254 7.59 15.58 -9.91
CA ILE A 254 6.90 14.52 -9.21
C ILE A 254 6.32 15.11 -7.92
N THR A 255 5.03 14.92 -7.70
CA THR A 255 4.34 15.29 -6.46
C THR A 255 3.86 14.02 -5.77
N LEU A 256 4.18 13.88 -4.49
CA LEU A 256 3.65 12.82 -3.64
C LEU A 256 2.45 13.36 -2.84
N SER A 257 1.39 12.56 -2.71
CA SER A 257 0.22 12.88 -1.89
C SER A 257 -0.21 11.64 -1.11
N PHE A 258 -0.44 11.78 0.19
CA PHE A 258 -0.71 10.67 1.09
C PHE A 258 -2.10 10.82 1.71
N LEU A 259 -2.92 9.76 1.62
CA LEU A 259 -4.25 9.75 2.20
C LEU A 259 -4.43 8.53 3.10
N SER A 260 -5.04 8.72 4.27
CA SER A 260 -5.47 7.60 5.10
C SER A 260 -6.98 7.54 5.27
N GLY A 261 -7.47 6.43 5.81
CA GLY A 261 -8.86 6.26 6.24
C GLY A 261 -9.72 5.43 5.29
N ALA A 262 -11.00 5.35 5.62
CA ALA A 262 -11.96 4.50 4.93
C ALA A 262 -12.23 4.96 3.51
N TRP A 263 -12.41 4.01 2.60
CA TRP A 263 -12.97 4.28 1.29
C TRP A 263 -14.42 4.73 1.42
N SER A 264 -14.71 5.96 0.97
CA SER A 264 -16.03 6.59 1.07
C SER A 264 -16.17 7.70 0.01
N PRO A 265 -17.36 8.29 -0.17
CA PRO A 265 -17.52 9.49 -0.99
C PRO A 265 -16.61 10.64 -0.57
N GLU A 266 -16.46 10.87 0.74
CA GLU A 266 -15.58 11.90 1.31
C GLU A 266 -14.11 11.64 0.95
N PHE A 267 -13.70 10.37 0.87
CA PHE A 267 -12.37 9.98 0.41
C PHE A 267 -12.14 10.38 -1.05
N VAL A 268 -13.14 10.18 -1.92
CA VAL A 268 -13.08 10.57 -3.33
C VAL A 268 -13.05 12.10 -3.49
N ASP A 269 -13.80 12.82 -2.66
CA ASP A 269 -13.74 14.28 -2.63
C ASP A 269 -12.37 14.78 -2.17
N LEU A 270 -11.77 14.13 -1.17
CA LEU A 270 -10.42 14.45 -0.69
C LEU A 270 -9.34 14.21 -1.75
N LEU A 271 -9.41 13.08 -2.48
CA LEU A 271 -8.53 12.81 -3.63
C LEU A 271 -8.58 13.94 -4.67
N SER A 272 -9.78 14.46 -4.91
CA SER A 272 -10.05 15.45 -5.96
C SER A 272 -9.74 16.89 -5.53
N GLY A 273 -9.87 17.18 -4.23
CA GLY A 273 -9.57 18.48 -3.64
C GLY A 273 -8.08 18.75 -3.43
N SER A 274 -7.21 17.77 -3.74
CA SER A 274 -5.76 17.94 -3.61
C SER A 274 -5.25 19.06 -4.52
N ALA A 275 -4.53 20.02 -3.94
CA ALA A 275 -3.88 21.08 -4.71
C ALA A 275 -2.94 20.52 -5.81
N ALA A 276 -2.42 19.31 -5.61
CA ALA A 276 -1.58 18.61 -6.58
C ALA A 276 -2.29 18.30 -7.90
N THR A 277 -3.61 18.08 -7.88
CA THR A 277 -4.40 17.71 -9.07
C THR A 277 -5.14 18.88 -9.70
N ALA A 278 -5.38 19.96 -8.95
CA ALA A 278 -6.18 21.12 -9.38
C ALA A 278 -5.63 21.89 -10.60
N SER A 279 -4.33 21.81 -10.88
CA SER A 279 -3.66 22.55 -11.97
C SER A 279 -3.24 21.67 -13.16
N LEU A 280 -3.70 20.42 -13.20
CA LEU A 280 -3.27 19.47 -14.22
C LEU A 280 -4.00 19.67 -15.57
N PRO A 281 -3.32 19.47 -16.72
CA PRO A 281 -3.94 19.59 -18.04
C PRO A 281 -5.15 18.66 -18.23
N ALA A 282 -6.09 19.03 -19.09
CA ALA A 282 -7.24 18.18 -19.43
C ALA A 282 -6.85 16.83 -20.09
N THR A 283 -5.64 16.75 -20.65
CA THR A 283 -5.06 15.54 -21.26
C THR A 283 -4.39 14.60 -20.25
N THR A 284 -4.40 14.95 -18.95
CA THR A 284 -3.73 14.18 -17.90
C THR A 284 -4.34 12.81 -17.74
N LYS A 285 -3.54 11.76 -17.96
CA LYS A 285 -3.95 10.36 -17.82
C LYS A 285 -4.08 9.98 -16.35
N THR A 286 -5.06 9.14 -16.02
CA THR A 286 -5.26 8.65 -14.64
C THR A 286 -5.16 7.14 -14.61
N LEU A 287 -4.27 6.62 -13.77
CA LEU A 287 -4.10 5.19 -13.54
C LEU A 287 -4.37 4.91 -12.06
N VAL A 288 -5.42 4.16 -11.79
CA VAL A 288 -5.74 3.69 -10.44
C VAL A 288 -5.21 2.26 -10.26
N LEU A 289 -4.56 1.99 -9.14
CA LEU A 289 -3.96 0.71 -8.80
C LEU A 289 -4.59 0.20 -7.51
N GLY A 290 -4.81 -1.10 -7.43
CA GLY A 290 -5.18 -1.77 -6.19
C GLY A 290 -4.65 -3.20 -6.19
N SER A 291 -4.04 -3.61 -5.09
CA SER A 291 -3.55 -4.97 -4.90
C SER A 291 -4.08 -5.53 -3.59
N GLU A 292 -4.68 -6.72 -3.63
CA GLU A 292 -5.27 -7.38 -2.45
C GLU A 292 -6.33 -6.54 -1.72
N THR A 293 -7.09 -5.70 -2.43
CA THR A 293 -8.07 -4.77 -1.85
C THR A 293 -9.48 -5.34 -1.70
N ILE A 294 -9.72 -6.55 -2.22
CA ILE A 294 -11.05 -7.15 -2.36
C ILE A 294 -11.23 -8.45 -1.55
N TYR A 295 -10.45 -8.62 -0.48
CA TYR A 295 -10.33 -9.88 0.28
C TYR A 295 -11.61 -10.32 1.01
N SER A 296 -12.57 -9.43 1.25
CA SER A 296 -13.86 -9.74 1.88
C SER A 296 -15.01 -9.08 1.11
N PRO A 297 -16.25 -9.57 1.23
CA PRO A 297 -17.40 -8.93 0.58
C PRO A 297 -17.56 -7.45 0.94
N PHE A 298 -17.28 -7.08 2.20
CA PHE A 298 -17.30 -5.70 2.66
C PHE A 298 -16.22 -4.84 1.98
N ALA A 299 -14.97 -5.31 1.97
CA ALA A 299 -13.87 -4.60 1.31
C ALA A 299 -14.11 -4.49 -0.21
N LEU A 300 -14.59 -5.57 -0.85
CA LEU A 300 -14.95 -5.61 -2.25
C LEU A 300 -16.02 -4.58 -2.59
N GLU A 301 -17.08 -4.48 -1.79
CA GLU A 301 -18.15 -3.50 -1.99
C GLU A 301 -17.64 -2.05 -1.89
N SER A 302 -16.93 -1.72 -0.81
CA SER A 302 -16.37 -0.38 -0.60
C SER A 302 -15.36 -0.02 -1.69
N PHE A 303 -14.41 -0.92 -1.99
CA PHE A 303 -13.38 -0.72 -3.01
C PHE A 303 -13.99 -0.49 -4.39
N SER A 304 -14.91 -1.36 -4.82
CA SER A 304 -15.55 -1.25 -6.15
C SER A 304 -16.32 0.07 -6.30
N THR A 305 -17.02 0.47 -5.24
CA THR A 305 -17.82 1.71 -5.25
C THR A 305 -16.92 2.94 -5.33
N THR A 306 -15.84 2.99 -4.55
CA THR A 306 -14.85 4.07 -4.60
C THR A 306 -14.11 4.10 -5.93
N LEU A 307 -13.71 2.96 -6.47
CA LEU A 307 -13.05 2.86 -7.77
C LEU A 307 -13.92 3.42 -8.89
N LEU A 308 -15.20 3.04 -8.93
CA LEU A 308 -16.16 3.56 -9.91
C LEU A 308 -16.39 5.06 -9.75
N ALA A 309 -16.48 5.56 -8.51
CA ALA A 309 -16.64 6.99 -8.27
C ALA A 309 -15.43 7.79 -8.78
N ILE A 310 -14.20 7.28 -8.59
CA ILE A 310 -12.98 7.87 -9.14
C ILE A 310 -13.05 7.87 -10.68
N LEU A 311 -13.28 6.71 -11.32
CA LEU A 311 -13.32 6.60 -12.78
C LEU A 311 -14.44 7.47 -13.40
N ALA A 312 -15.62 7.52 -12.78
CA ALA A 312 -16.74 8.31 -13.28
C ALA A 312 -16.47 9.81 -13.16
N ARG A 313 -15.79 10.22 -12.09
CA ARG A 313 -15.35 11.60 -11.90
C ARG A 313 -14.30 11.99 -12.93
N GLU A 314 -13.29 11.16 -13.13
CA GLU A 314 -12.25 11.37 -14.15
C GLU A 314 -12.85 11.57 -15.54
N ARG A 315 -13.81 10.71 -15.92
CA ARG A 315 -14.54 10.85 -17.18
C ARG A 315 -15.31 12.17 -17.27
N ARG A 316 -15.92 12.63 -16.18
CA ARG A 316 -16.70 13.87 -16.13
C ARG A 316 -15.80 15.11 -16.21
N GLU A 317 -14.69 15.11 -15.50
CA GLU A 317 -13.81 16.28 -15.34
C GLU A 317 -12.72 16.35 -16.41
N ARG A 318 -12.29 15.19 -16.94
CA ARG A 318 -11.30 15.06 -18.01
C ARG A 318 -11.79 14.08 -19.10
N PRO A 319 -12.83 14.42 -19.88
CA PRO A 319 -13.40 13.51 -20.89
C PRO A 319 -12.42 13.07 -21.99
N SER A 320 -11.40 13.89 -22.26
CA SER A 320 -10.34 13.61 -23.23
C SER A 320 -9.18 12.80 -22.64
N SER A 321 -9.21 12.52 -21.34
CA SER A 321 -8.23 11.67 -20.66
C SER A 321 -8.63 10.20 -20.74
N ASN A 322 -7.62 9.35 -20.75
CA ASN A 322 -7.80 7.92 -20.53
C ASN A 322 -7.60 7.63 -19.04
N ALA A 323 -8.71 7.39 -18.34
CA ALA A 323 -8.71 6.89 -16.98
C ALA A 323 -8.96 5.38 -16.97
N ARG A 324 -8.06 4.63 -16.34
CA ARG A 324 -8.18 3.18 -16.18
C ARG A 324 -7.73 2.73 -14.81
N ALA A 325 -8.21 1.59 -14.38
CA ALA A 325 -7.80 0.95 -13.15
C ALA A 325 -7.17 -0.42 -13.43
N LEU A 326 -6.13 -0.78 -12.69
CA LEU A 326 -5.54 -2.12 -12.67
C LEU A 326 -5.68 -2.70 -11.27
N VAL A 327 -6.37 -3.83 -11.15
CA VAL A 327 -6.67 -4.47 -9.87
C VAL A 327 -6.07 -5.87 -9.87
N ALA A 328 -5.17 -6.13 -8.95
CA ALA A 328 -4.53 -7.43 -8.74
C ALA A 328 -5.05 -8.08 -7.47
N ALA A 329 -5.49 -9.34 -7.56
CA ALA A 329 -6.06 -10.03 -6.41
C ALA A 329 -5.99 -11.54 -6.55
N LYS A 330 -6.18 -12.23 -5.41
CA LYS A 330 -6.43 -13.68 -5.41
C LYS A 330 -7.76 -13.97 -6.08
N ARG A 331 -7.82 -15.06 -6.84
CA ARG A 331 -9.08 -15.53 -7.42
C ARG A 331 -10.10 -15.85 -6.35
N LEU A 332 -9.66 -16.39 -5.21
CA LEU A 332 -10.52 -16.71 -4.07
C LEU A 332 -9.77 -16.50 -2.75
N TYR A 333 -10.42 -15.86 -1.79
CA TYR A 333 -9.92 -15.68 -0.43
C TYR A 333 -10.64 -16.63 0.53
N PHE A 334 -9.99 -17.72 0.92
CA PHE A 334 -10.55 -18.67 1.88
C PHE A 334 -10.75 -18.02 3.26
N GLY A 335 -11.86 -18.31 3.92
CA GLY A 335 -12.20 -17.83 5.27
C GLY A 335 -12.86 -16.43 5.32
N VAL A 336 -12.42 -15.49 4.48
CA VAL A 336 -12.94 -14.11 4.44
C VAL A 336 -13.90 -13.83 3.28
N GLY A 337 -13.88 -14.67 2.24
CA GLY A 337 -14.96 -14.78 1.25
C GLY A 337 -14.94 -13.80 0.08
N GLY A 338 -13.91 -12.94 -0.06
CA GLY A 338 -13.71 -12.16 -1.28
C GLY A 338 -13.25 -13.03 -2.45
N SER A 339 -13.44 -12.54 -3.68
CA SER A 339 -12.95 -13.21 -4.89
C SER A 339 -12.77 -12.21 -6.04
N LEU A 340 -11.83 -12.48 -6.94
CA LEU A 340 -11.64 -11.67 -8.15
C LEU A 340 -12.83 -11.79 -9.10
N ASP A 341 -13.44 -12.98 -9.18
CA ASP A 341 -14.59 -13.24 -10.05
C ASP A 341 -15.81 -12.41 -9.60
N ASP A 342 -16.10 -12.33 -8.30
CA ASP A 342 -17.18 -11.47 -7.76
C ASP A 342 -16.91 -9.98 -8.02
N PHE A 343 -15.65 -9.55 -7.95
CA PHE A 343 -15.27 -8.18 -8.26
C PHE A 343 -15.51 -7.86 -9.75
N VAL A 344 -15.12 -8.76 -10.64
CA VAL A 344 -15.35 -8.63 -12.09
C VAL A 344 -16.84 -8.53 -12.40
N ASP A 345 -17.66 -9.42 -11.83
CA ASP A 345 -19.10 -9.43 -12.03
C ASP A 345 -19.76 -8.16 -11.49
N ARG A 346 -19.34 -7.69 -10.32
CA ARG A 346 -19.81 -6.42 -9.76
C ARG A 346 -19.46 -5.24 -10.65
N MET A 347 -18.21 -5.11 -11.06
CA MET A 347 -17.75 -3.99 -11.90
C MET A 347 -18.49 -3.96 -13.25
N ARG A 348 -18.69 -5.13 -13.88
CA ARG A 348 -19.50 -5.25 -15.11
C ARG A 348 -20.97 -4.91 -14.88
N GLY A 349 -21.56 -5.39 -13.78
CA GLY A 349 -22.93 -5.07 -13.39
C GLY A 349 -23.16 -3.57 -13.15
N LEU A 350 -22.10 -2.85 -12.76
CA LEU A 350 -22.10 -1.39 -12.58
C LEU A 350 -21.68 -0.62 -13.85
N GLY A 351 -21.55 -1.30 -14.99
CA GLY A 351 -21.33 -0.68 -16.30
C GLY A 351 -19.87 -0.44 -16.67
N ALA A 352 -18.90 -0.93 -15.88
CA ALA A 352 -17.50 -0.90 -16.27
C ALA A 352 -17.16 -2.03 -17.25
N ALA A 353 -16.31 -1.73 -18.22
CA ALA A 353 -15.65 -2.76 -19.00
C ALA A 353 -14.49 -3.33 -18.19
N VAL A 354 -14.38 -4.67 -18.19
CA VAL A 354 -13.36 -5.39 -17.43
C VAL A 354 -12.65 -6.41 -18.32
N ARG A 355 -11.32 -6.27 -18.44
CA ARG A 355 -10.42 -7.13 -19.23
C ARG A 355 -9.39 -7.80 -18.33
N THR A 356 -9.25 -9.12 -18.43
CA THR A 356 -8.17 -9.84 -17.73
C THR A 356 -6.84 -9.60 -18.45
N LEU A 357 -5.81 -9.23 -17.69
CA LEU A 357 -4.45 -8.96 -18.21
C LEU A 357 -3.46 -10.06 -17.88
N PHE A 358 -3.63 -10.71 -16.72
CA PHE A 358 -2.73 -11.72 -16.21
C PHE A 358 -3.47 -12.71 -15.33
N GLU A 359 -3.03 -13.96 -15.36
CA GLU A 359 -3.45 -15.02 -14.44
C GLU A 359 -2.23 -15.81 -13.97
N GLU A 360 -2.13 -16.01 -12.66
CA GLU A 360 -1.23 -16.99 -12.04
C GLU A 360 -2.06 -18.23 -11.69
N THR A 361 -1.60 -19.39 -12.12
CA THR A 361 -2.25 -20.68 -11.92
C THR A 361 -1.38 -21.67 -11.14
N GLN A 362 -0.12 -21.33 -10.88
CA GLN A 362 0.76 -22.09 -10.01
C GLN A 362 0.60 -21.61 -8.56
N GLY A 363 0.26 -22.53 -7.65
CA GLY A 363 0.05 -22.21 -6.24
C GLY A 363 -1.29 -21.52 -6.00
N VAL A 364 -1.28 -20.40 -5.28
CA VAL A 364 -2.50 -19.61 -5.04
C VAL A 364 -2.90 -18.93 -6.34
N HIS A 365 -4.09 -19.23 -6.84
CA HIS A 365 -4.55 -18.61 -8.08
C HIS A 365 -4.76 -17.12 -7.88
N ARG A 366 -4.17 -16.30 -8.75
CA ARG A 366 -4.25 -14.83 -8.74
C ARG A 366 -4.52 -14.30 -10.14
N GLY A 367 -4.96 -13.06 -10.24
CA GLY A 367 -5.13 -12.41 -11.53
C GLY A 367 -5.04 -10.90 -11.42
N VAL A 368 -4.79 -10.27 -12.57
CA VAL A 368 -4.82 -8.82 -12.73
C VAL A 368 -5.85 -8.48 -13.79
N VAL A 369 -6.76 -7.56 -13.47
CA VAL A 369 -7.79 -7.07 -14.37
C VAL A 369 -7.66 -5.57 -14.60
N GLU A 370 -7.96 -5.13 -15.81
CA GLU A 370 -8.14 -3.73 -16.17
C GLU A 370 -9.63 -3.38 -16.12
N CYS A 371 -9.97 -2.25 -15.49
CA CYS A 371 -11.32 -1.69 -15.47
C CYS A 371 -11.34 -0.30 -16.09
N GLN A 372 -12.34 -0.03 -16.94
CA GLN A 372 -12.56 1.26 -17.58
C GLN A 372 -14.06 1.61 -17.64
N LEU A 373 -14.39 2.89 -17.59
CA LEU A 373 -15.74 3.40 -17.85
C LEU A 373 -15.77 4.11 -19.21
N PHE A 374 -16.66 3.65 -20.09
CA PHE A 374 -16.87 4.20 -21.43
C PHE A 374 -18.01 5.21 -21.49
#